data_AF-A0A932DSU3-F1
#
_entry.id   AF-A0A932DSU3-F1
#
_cell.length_a   1.000
_cell.length_b   1.000
_cell.length_c   1.000
_cell.angle_alpha   90.00
_cell.angle_beta   90.00
_cell.angle_gamma   90.00
#
_symmetry.space_group_name_H-M   'P 1'
#
loop_
_entity.id
_entity.type
_entity.pdbx_description
1 polymer ?
#
loop_
_entity_poly.entity_id
_entity_poly.type
_entity_poly.pdbx_seq_one_letter_code
_entity_poly.pdbx_strand_id
1 'polypeptide(L)'
;GPEASPDPAQGVGFWRDLWQLVRLEERYVPTDVRDPALIPGLDPEVLAEVLEGWPGDLRCHLSNGAVQSFVRTLPLLHPKGTLQVQDLFVTDLAEYGRGFRGPGKLDGTVVNWVNGALLRTAADRLGYRLHWAPFLYRPGSAIRILNTSLKD
;
A
#
# COMPACT_ATOMS: atom_id res chain seq x y z
N GLY A 1 -1.49 -7.15 -24.93
CA GLY A 1 -1.85 -6.19 -23.88
C GLY A 1 -2.15 -4.84 -24.49
N PRO A 2 -2.08 -3.73 -23.72
CA PRO A 2 -2.29 -2.37 -24.22
C PRO A 2 -1.42 -2.01 -25.44
N GLU A 3 -0.24 -2.61 -25.52
CA GLU A 3 0.75 -2.49 -26.61
C GLU A 3 0.29 -3.06 -27.97
N ALA A 4 -0.84 -3.76 -28.02
CA ALA A 4 -1.45 -4.20 -29.27
C ALA A 4 -2.17 -3.05 -30.01
N SER A 5 -2.40 -1.92 -29.33
CA SER A 5 -2.93 -0.69 -29.93
C SER A 5 -1.78 0.22 -30.38
N PRO A 6 -1.86 0.84 -31.58
CA PRO A 6 -0.89 1.86 -32.02
C PRO A 6 -0.85 3.08 -31.08
N ASP A 7 -1.96 3.33 -30.37
CA ASP A 7 -2.07 4.33 -29.31
C ASP A 7 -2.20 3.64 -27.95
N PRO A 8 -1.18 3.74 -27.06
CA PRO A 8 -1.22 3.16 -25.72
C PRO A 8 -2.39 3.67 -24.87
N ALA A 9 -2.82 4.92 -25.05
CA ALA A 9 -3.93 5.49 -24.28
C ALA A 9 -5.25 4.81 -24.66
N GLN A 10 -5.47 4.57 -25.95
CA GLN A 10 -6.62 3.79 -26.44
C GLN A 10 -6.56 2.34 -25.97
N GLY A 11 -5.38 1.72 -25.98
CA GLY A 11 -5.18 0.36 -25.46
C GLY A 11 -5.57 0.26 -23.98
N VAL A 12 -5.09 1.19 -23.15
CA VAL A 12 -5.46 1.27 -21.72
C VAL A 12 -6.96 1.51 -21.54
N GLY A 13 -7.56 2.40 -22.33
CA GLY A 13 -9.00 2.67 -22.31
C GLY A 13 -9.83 1.42 -22.58
N PHE A 14 -9.54 0.72 -23.67
CA PHE A 14 -10.21 -0.53 -24.04
C PHE A 14 -10.15 -1.58 -22.92
N TRP A 15 -8.96 -1.83 -22.36
CA TRP A 15 -8.81 -2.84 -21.31
C TRP A 15 -9.55 -2.46 -20.02
N ARG A 16 -9.57 -1.16 -19.68
CA ARG A 16 -10.33 -0.66 -18.53
C ARG A 16 -11.83 -0.88 -18.73
N ASP A 17 -12.35 -0.54 -19.90
CA ASP A 17 -13.78 -0.64 -20.20
C ASP A 17 -14.23 -2.11 -20.28
N LEU A 18 -13.43 -2.97 -20.90
CA LEU A 18 -13.65 -4.42 -20.90
C LEU A 18 -13.64 -4.98 -19.48
N TRP A 19 -12.68 -4.57 -18.64
CA TRP A 19 -12.64 -5.00 -17.24
C TRP A 19 -13.89 -4.59 -16.46
N GLN A 20 -14.38 -3.36 -16.66
CA GLN A 20 -15.61 -2.88 -16.02
C GLN A 20 -16.84 -3.71 -16.40
N LEU A 21 -16.89 -4.24 -17.63
CA LEU A 21 -17.98 -5.09 -18.10
C LEU A 21 -17.92 -6.53 -17.55
N VAL A 22 -16.71 -7.07 -17.36
CA VAL A 22 -16.52 -8.49 -16.99
C VAL A 22 -16.21 -8.71 -15.51
N ARG A 23 -15.91 -7.65 -14.75
CA ARG A 23 -15.64 -7.78 -13.32
C ARG A 23 -16.91 -8.25 -12.59
N LEU A 24 -16.73 -9.24 -11.71
CA LEU A 24 -17.80 -9.67 -10.82
C LEU A 24 -18.08 -8.58 -9.78
N GLU A 25 -19.32 -8.51 -9.31
CA GLU A 25 -19.67 -7.63 -8.18
C GLU A 25 -18.86 -8.03 -6.93
N GLU A 26 -18.21 -7.04 -6.31
CA GLU A 26 -17.55 -7.24 -5.03
C GLU A 26 -18.62 -7.51 -3.95
N ARG A 27 -18.48 -8.63 -3.24
CA ARG A 27 -19.31 -8.96 -2.09
C ARG A 27 -18.50 -8.75 -0.82
N TYR A 28 -18.80 -7.67 -0.10
CA TYR A 28 -18.20 -7.43 1.21
C TYR A 28 -18.79 -8.39 2.23
N VAL A 29 -17.92 -9.12 2.92
CA VAL A 29 -18.31 -9.98 4.05
C VAL A 29 -17.91 -9.31 5.36
N PRO A 30 -18.83 -9.19 6.33
CA PRO A 30 -18.48 -8.74 7.67
C PRO A 30 -17.37 -9.62 8.21
N THR A 31 -16.36 -8.97 8.77
CA THR A 31 -15.11 -9.62 9.13
C THR A 31 -14.61 -9.00 10.43
N ASP A 32 -14.15 -9.82 11.37
CA ASP A 32 -13.49 -9.33 12.59
C ASP A 32 -12.04 -8.99 12.28
N VAL A 33 -11.65 -7.73 12.49
CA VAL A 33 -10.27 -7.24 12.31
C VAL A 33 -9.27 -8.04 13.16
N ARG A 34 -9.74 -8.68 14.23
CA ARG A 34 -8.94 -9.51 15.13
C ARG A 34 -8.65 -10.91 14.62
N ASP A 35 -9.25 -11.35 13.52
CA ASP A 35 -8.97 -12.68 12.99
C ASP A 35 -7.57 -12.71 12.32
N PRO A 36 -6.60 -13.42 12.90
CA PRO A 36 -5.22 -13.44 12.43
C PRO A 36 -5.07 -14.13 11.06
N ALA A 37 -6.07 -14.88 10.59
CA ALA A 37 -6.08 -15.48 9.27
C ALA A 37 -6.23 -14.44 8.14
N LEU A 38 -6.80 -13.28 8.44
CA LEU A 38 -7.10 -12.22 7.45
C LEU A 38 -5.91 -11.31 7.16
N ILE A 39 -4.99 -11.19 8.12
CA ILE A 39 -3.85 -10.29 8.02
C ILE A 39 -2.56 -11.02 8.37
N PRO A 40 -2.10 -11.98 7.53
CA PRO A 40 -0.90 -12.75 7.82
C PRO A 40 0.30 -11.83 8.04
N GLY A 41 0.84 -11.84 9.26
CA GLY A 41 2.03 -11.06 9.62
C GLY A 41 1.79 -9.60 10.02
N LEU A 42 0.54 -9.20 10.25
CA LEU A 42 0.22 -7.96 10.95
C LEU A 42 -0.53 -8.29 12.24
N ASP A 43 -0.09 -7.69 13.34
CA ASP A 43 -0.81 -7.74 14.61
C ASP A 43 -2.14 -6.96 14.47
N PRO A 44 -3.32 -7.56 14.73
CA PRO A 44 -4.61 -6.89 14.56
C PRO A 44 -4.73 -5.53 15.25
N GLU A 45 -4.04 -5.39 16.38
CA GLU A 45 -3.95 -4.17 17.16
C GLU A 45 -3.28 -3.04 16.37
N VAL A 46 -2.36 -3.35 15.44
CA VAL A 46 -1.71 -2.36 14.56
C VAL A 46 -2.75 -1.81 13.60
N LEU A 47 -3.57 -2.68 13.02
CA LEU A 47 -4.62 -2.24 12.11
C LEU A 47 -5.68 -1.41 12.85
N ALA A 48 -6.08 -1.84 14.06
CA ALA A 48 -7.01 -1.09 14.89
C ALA A 48 -6.50 0.34 15.16
N GLU A 49 -5.22 0.52 15.53
CA GLU A 49 -4.64 1.84 15.77
C GLU A 49 -4.60 2.71 14.51
N VAL A 50 -4.27 2.13 13.36
CA VAL A 50 -4.28 2.85 12.07
C VAL A 50 -5.68 3.33 11.71
N LEU A 51 -6.70 2.53 12.01
CA LEU A 51 -8.09 2.83 11.67
C LEU A 51 -8.80 3.69 12.71
N GLU A 52 -8.35 3.71 13.97
CA GLU A 52 -9.00 4.44 15.08
C GLU A 52 -9.15 5.93 14.80
N GLY A 53 -8.17 6.52 14.10
CA GLY A 53 -8.20 7.93 13.71
C GLY A 53 -9.01 8.26 12.44
N TRP A 54 -9.57 7.26 11.75
CA TRP A 54 -10.23 7.48 10.46
C TRP A 54 -11.73 7.77 10.61
N PRO A 55 -12.24 8.90 10.07
CA PRO A 55 -13.67 9.19 10.12
C PRO A 55 -14.44 8.35 9.09
N GLY A 56 -15.21 7.38 9.57
CA GLY A 56 -16.17 6.62 8.77
C GLY A 56 -15.56 5.43 8.04
N ASP A 57 -16.13 5.08 6.89
CA ASP A 57 -15.73 3.88 6.15
C ASP A 57 -14.48 4.15 5.29
N LEU A 58 -13.54 3.20 5.28
CA LEU A 58 -12.33 3.26 4.46
C LEU A 58 -12.19 1.99 3.62
N ARG A 59 -12.17 2.15 2.29
CA ARG A 59 -11.75 1.10 1.36
C ARG A 59 -10.25 1.26 1.09
N CYS A 60 -9.44 0.39 1.67
CA CYS A 60 -7.97 0.43 1.51
C CYS A 60 -7.39 -0.97 1.20
N HIS A 61 -6.16 -0.97 0.68
CA HIS A 61 -5.40 -2.21 0.48
C HIS A 61 -4.46 -2.41 1.68
N LEU A 62 -4.54 -3.57 2.34
CA LEU A 62 -3.71 -3.86 3.51
C LEU A 62 -2.23 -4.15 3.16
N SER A 63 -1.93 -4.54 1.92
CA SER A 63 -0.55 -4.85 1.50
C SER A 63 0.12 -5.94 2.36
N ASN A 64 -0.63 -6.98 2.77
CA ASN A 64 -0.21 -8.00 3.75
C ASN A 64 1.22 -8.53 3.53
N GLY A 65 1.56 -8.91 2.29
CA GLY A 65 2.91 -9.42 1.99
C GLY A 65 4.02 -8.39 2.18
N ALA A 66 3.79 -7.12 1.81
CA ALA A 66 4.75 -6.05 2.00
C ALA A 66 4.92 -5.73 3.49
N VAL A 67 3.81 -5.64 4.23
CA VAL A 67 3.82 -5.42 5.68
C VAL A 67 4.56 -6.56 6.40
N GLN A 68 4.22 -7.81 6.10
CA GLN A 68 4.85 -8.99 6.71
C GLN A 68 6.36 -9.05 6.42
N SER A 69 6.76 -8.79 5.17
CA SER A 69 8.19 -8.74 4.82
C SER A 69 8.88 -7.64 5.61
N PHE A 70 8.29 -6.44 5.65
CA PHE A 70 8.85 -5.28 6.31
C PHE A 70 9.07 -5.52 7.81
N VAL A 71 8.04 -5.95 8.56
CA VAL A 71 8.14 -6.19 10.01
C VAL A 71 9.14 -7.31 10.35
N ARG A 72 9.31 -8.30 9.46
CA ARG A 72 10.33 -9.35 9.62
C ARG A 72 11.73 -8.87 9.30
N THR A 73 11.87 -7.89 8.42
CA THR A 73 13.16 -7.32 8.03
C THR A 73 13.71 -6.35 9.08
N LEU A 74 12.87 -5.52 9.71
CA LEU A 74 13.37 -4.48 10.63
C LEU A 74 14.27 -5.03 11.75
N PRO A 75 13.92 -6.11 12.48
CA PRO A 75 14.77 -6.64 13.55
C PRO A 75 16.11 -7.21 13.07
N LEU A 76 16.28 -7.43 11.77
CA LEU A 76 17.53 -7.90 11.18
C LEU A 76 18.52 -6.77 10.91
N LEU A 77 18.08 -5.51 11.05
CA LEU A 77 18.95 -4.35 10.86
C LEU A 77 20.00 -4.30 11.97
N HIS A 78 21.23 -3.98 11.58
CA HIS A 78 22.24 -3.53 12.53
C HIS A 78 21.67 -2.33 13.34
N PRO A 79 22.06 -2.12 14.61
CA PRO A 79 21.53 -1.00 15.42
C PRO A 79 21.69 0.38 14.79
N LYS A 80 22.73 0.58 13.97
CA LYS A 80 22.97 1.79 13.16
C LYS A 80 22.59 1.63 11.68
N GLY A 81 21.92 0.54 11.34
CA GLY A 81 21.48 0.21 9.99
C GLY A 81 20.25 1.03 9.59
N THR A 82 20.04 1.12 8.28
CA THR A 82 18.87 1.77 7.69
C THR A 82 18.36 0.88 6.56
N LEU A 83 17.04 0.71 6.47
CA LEU A 83 16.38 0.12 5.32
C LEU A 83 15.83 1.24 4.45
N GLN A 84 16.18 1.21 3.16
CA GLN A 84 15.68 2.12 2.15
C GLN A 84 14.88 1.33 1.09
N VAL A 85 13.66 1.79 0.79
CA VAL A 85 12.80 1.17 -0.23
C VAL A 85 12.30 2.25 -1.18
N GLN A 86 12.31 1.98 -2.48
CA GLN A 86 11.82 2.89 -3.52
C GLN A 86 10.62 2.23 -4.19
N ASP A 87 9.43 2.80 -4.00
CA ASP A 87 8.20 2.23 -4.53
C ASP A 87 7.09 3.29 -4.63
N LEU A 88 5.93 2.89 -5.13
CA LEU A 88 4.68 3.62 -5.05
C LEU A 88 4.04 3.37 -3.68
N PHE A 89 3.96 4.41 -2.86
CA PHE A 89 3.40 4.33 -1.51
C PHE A 89 2.16 5.21 -1.38
N VAL A 90 1.13 4.67 -0.77
CA VAL A 90 0.09 5.46 -0.11
C VAL A 90 0.65 5.93 1.23
N THR A 91 1.01 7.20 1.32
CA THR A 91 1.70 7.75 2.51
C THR A 91 0.73 8.24 3.59
N ASP A 92 -0.50 8.52 3.19
CA ASP A 92 -1.63 8.91 4.03
C ASP A 92 -2.88 8.11 3.62
N LEU A 93 -3.62 7.57 4.58
CA LEU A 93 -4.87 6.85 4.31
C LEU A 93 -5.90 7.71 3.58
N ALA A 94 -5.85 9.04 3.76
CA ALA A 94 -6.72 9.97 3.06
C ALA A 94 -6.56 9.95 1.53
N GLU A 95 -5.43 9.44 1.03
CA GLU A 95 -5.23 9.26 -0.40
C GLU A 95 -6.16 8.18 -0.99
N TYR A 96 -6.60 7.20 -0.20
CA TYR A 96 -7.58 6.20 -0.66
C TYR A 96 -8.96 6.80 -0.93
N GLY A 97 -9.33 7.89 -0.24
CA GLY A 97 -10.59 8.61 -0.47
C GLY A 97 -10.65 9.31 -1.83
N ARG A 98 -9.50 9.55 -2.48
CA ARG A 98 -9.41 10.18 -3.80
C ARG A 98 -9.39 9.16 -4.96
N GLY A 99 -9.28 7.88 -4.63
CA GLY A 99 -9.20 6.79 -5.60
C GLY A 99 -8.54 5.57 -4.98
N PHE A 100 -9.08 4.39 -5.28
CA PHE A 100 -8.52 3.15 -4.75
C PHE A 100 -7.12 2.89 -5.34
N ARG A 101 -6.13 2.70 -4.46
CA ARG A 101 -4.72 2.47 -4.80
C ARG A 101 -4.28 1.01 -4.56
N GLY A 102 -5.24 0.09 -4.54
CA GLY A 102 -5.00 -1.33 -4.29
C GLY A 102 -4.54 -2.11 -5.52
N PRO A 103 -4.67 -3.45 -5.50
CA PRO A 103 -4.18 -4.28 -6.59
C PRO A 103 -4.85 -3.85 -7.91
N GLY A 104 -4.01 -3.49 -8.86
CA GLY A 104 -4.29 -2.71 -10.05
C GLY A 104 -5.39 -3.23 -10.96
N LYS A 105 -5.77 -4.49 -10.75
CA LYS A 105 -6.77 -5.14 -11.56
C LYS A 105 -8.19 -4.66 -11.23
N LEU A 106 -8.48 -4.16 -10.04
CA LEU A 106 -9.88 -4.02 -9.60
C LEU A 106 -10.57 -2.70 -10.02
N ASP A 107 -9.83 -1.59 -10.08
CA ASP A 107 -10.40 -0.24 -10.32
C ASP A 107 -9.65 0.58 -11.40
N GLY A 108 -8.98 -0.10 -12.34
CA GLY A 108 -8.39 0.57 -13.51
C GLY A 108 -7.05 1.28 -13.26
N THR A 109 -6.42 1.05 -12.11
CA THR A 109 -5.02 1.44 -11.87
C THR A 109 -4.08 0.37 -12.40
N VAL A 110 -3.21 0.65 -13.36
CA VAL A 110 -2.23 -0.37 -13.85
C VAL A 110 -1.15 -0.75 -12.81
N VAL A 111 -1.14 -0.11 -11.64
CA VAL A 111 -0.10 -0.25 -10.62
C VAL A 111 -0.70 -0.48 -9.23
N ASN A 112 -0.02 -1.32 -8.43
CA ASN A 112 -0.34 -1.56 -7.04
C ASN A 112 0.46 -0.59 -6.19
N TRP A 113 -0.17 0.16 -5.30
CA TRP A 113 0.55 0.98 -4.34
C TRP A 113 0.61 0.25 -3.01
N VAL A 114 1.75 0.36 -2.34
CA VAL A 114 1.98 -0.19 -1.01
C VAL A 114 1.35 0.74 0.01
N ASN A 115 0.64 0.18 1.00
CA ASN A 115 0.08 0.95 2.10
C ASN A 115 1.18 1.41 3.07
N GLY A 116 1.86 2.50 2.70
CA GLY A 116 2.93 3.12 3.47
C GLY A 116 2.48 3.67 4.82
N ALA A 117 1.23 4.14 4.92
CA ALA A 117 0.64 4.57 6.18
C ALA A 117 0.65 3.42 7.22
N LEU A 118 0.29 2.20 6.79
CA LEU A 118 0.33 1.02 7.65
C LEU A 118 1.78 0.61 7.99
N LEU A 119 2.72 0.70 7.05
CA LEU A 119 4.15 0.44 7.32
C LEU A 119 4.70 1.40 8.38
N ARG A 120 4.29 2.67 8.37
CA ARG A 120 4.70 3.67 9.36
C ARG A 120 4.26 3.27 10.76
N THR A 121 3.00 2.89 10.95
CA THR A 121 2.51 2.46 12.28
C THR A 121 3.15 1.16 12.74
N ALA A 122 3.34 0.20 11.83
CA ALA A 122 4.06 -1.04 12.15
C ALA A 122 5.52 -0.79 12.57
N ALA A 123 6.23 0.11 11.86
CA ALA A 123 7.57 0.53 12.25
C ALA A 123 7.59 1.20 13.64
N ASP A 124 6.65 2.11 13.89
CA ASP A 124 6.59 2.88 15.12
C ASP A 124 6.49 1.99 16.36
N ARG A 125 5.61 0.98 16.31
CA ARG A 125 5.44 -0.04 17.35
C ARG A 125 6.65 -0.93 17.58
N LEU A 126 7.43 -1.17 16.53
CA LEU A 126 8.68 -1.94 16.63
C LEU A 126 9.85 -1.07 17.12
N GLY A 127 9.62 0.21 17.44
CA GLY A 127 10.67 1.12 17.89
C GLY A 127 11.50 1.71 16.74
N TYR A 128 10.97 1.72 15.51
CA TYR A 128 11.63 2.30 14.34
C TYR A 128 10.95 3.60 13.92
N ARG A 129 11.75 4.55 13.44
CA ARG A 129 11.25 5.78 12.79
C ARG A 129 11.23 5.57 11.28
N LEU A 130 10.14 5.98 10.64
CA LEU A 130 9.98 5.97 9.18
C LEU A 130 9.81 7.40 8.68
N HIS A 131 10.53 7.76 7.62
CA HIS A 131 10.34 9.02 6.90
C HIS A 131 10.34 8.83 5.38
N TRP A 132 9.66 9.73 4.69
CA TRP A 132 9.51 9.73 3.24
C TRP A 132 10.42 10.77 2.61
N ALA A 133 11.08 10.42 1.51
CA ALA A 133 11.84 11.33 0.67
C ALA A 133 11.36 11.26 -0.80
N PRO A 134 11.48 12.37 -1.56
CA PRO A 134 11.13 12.37 -2.98
C PRO A 134 12.12 11.53 -3.80
N PHE A 135 11.63 10.87 -4.85
CA PHE A 135 12.47 10.20 -5.84
C PHE A 135 12.98 11.20 -6.88
N LEU A 136 14.25 11.59 -6.77
CA LEU A 136 14.82 12.70 -7.56
C LEU A 136 15.25 12.33 -8.98
N TYR A 137 15.42 11.04 -9.28
CA TYR A 137 15.92 10.60 -10.59
C TYR A 137 14.91 10.77 -11.73
N ARG A 138 13.62 10.94 -11.42
CA ARG A 138 12.57 11.18 -12.41
C ARG A 138 11.61 12.26 -11.91
N PRO A 139 11.73 13.51 -12.39
CA PRO A 139 10.79 14.59 -12.07
C PRO A 139 9.35 14.19 -12.36
N GLY A 140 8.43 14.53 -11.45
CA GLY A 140 7.01 14.18 -11.56
C GLY A 140 6.68 12.71 -11.29
N SER A 141 7.65 11.88 -10.88
CA SER A 141 7.38 10.50 -10.48
C SER A 141 6.58 10.44 -9.19
N ALA A 142 5.62 9.50 -9.14
CA ALA A 142 4.89 9.16 -7.92
C ALA A 142 5.71 8.30 -6.94
N ILE A 143 6.89 7.82 -7.36
CA ILE A 143 7.79 7.03 -6.52
C ILE A 143 8.21 7.86 -5.30
N ARG A 144 8.18 7.24 -4.13
CA ARG A 144 8.73 7.77 -2.88
C ARG A 144 9.82 6.84 -2.38
N ILE A 145 10.75 7.43 -1.63
CA ILE A 145 11.79 6.70 -0.93
C ILE A 145 11.34 6.59 0.54
N LEU A 146 11.07 5.38 0.99
CA LEU A 146 10.91 5.04 2.40
C LEU A 146 12.31 4.88 3.01
N ASN A 147 12.58 5.57 4.11
CA ASN A 147 13.77 5.33 4.93
C ASN A 147 13.32 4.98 6.35
N THR A 148 13.84 3.88 6.89
CA THR A 148 13.54 3.44 8.25
C THR A 148 14.79 3.02 9.02
N SER A 149 14.84 3.38 10.29
CA SER A 149 15.96 3.14 11.21
C SER A 149 15.43 3.03 12.64
N LEU A 150 16.20 2.42 13.54
CA LEU A 150 15.82 2.36 14.96
C LEU A 150 15.67 3.78 15.53
N LYS A 151 14.71 3.99 16.42
CA LYS A 151 14.61 5.22 17.21
C LYS A 151 15.78 5.26 18.20
N ASP A 152 16.27 6.47 18.46
CA ASP A 152 17.30 6.71 19.48
C ASP A 152 16.68 6.66 20.89
#